data_AF-A0AAW6Q799-F1
#
_entry.id   AF-A0AAW6Q799-F1
#
_cell.length_a   1.000
_cell.length_b   1.000
_cell.length_c   1.000
_cell.angle_alpha   90.00
_cell.angle_beta   90.00
_cell.angle_gamma   90.00
#
_symmetry.space_group_name_H-M   'P 1'
#
loop_
_entity.id
_entity.type
_entity.pdbx_description
1 polymer ?
#
loop_
_entity_poly.entity_id
_entity_poly.type
_entity_poly.pdbx_seq_one_letter_code
_entity_poly.pdbx_strand_id
1 'polypeptide(L)'
;KKVRQALTTALDRESIVSQVLDGDGKVAYIPESPLSWNYPKDIDVPKFAYNEKKAKQMLAEAGWKDTNGDGILDKDGKKFSFTLKTNQGNKVREDIAVVVQEQLKKIGIEVKTQIVEWSALVEQMNPPNWDFDAMVMGWSLSTFPDQYDIFHSSQIKKGLNYVWYKNAEADKLMK
;
A
#
# COMPACT_ATOMS: atom_id res chain seq x y z
N LYS A 1 9.05 4.65 7.22
CA LYS A 1 9.57 3.38 6.65
C LYS A 1 9.06 2.16 7.43
N LYS A 2 9.44 1.99 8.71
CA LYS A 2 9.12 0.80 9.53
C LYS A 2 7.63 0.47 9.63
N VAL A 3 6.78 1.48 9.88
CA VAL A 3 5.31 1.32 9.92
C VAL A 3 4.78 0.72 8.61
N ARG A 4 5.21 1.22 7.44
CA ARG A 4 4.76 0.69 6.14
C ARG A 4 5.18 -0.78 5.92
N GLN A 5 6.39 -1.14 6.35
CA GLN A 5 6.86 -2.53 6.31
C GLN A 5 6.03 -3.43 7.24
N ALA A 6 5.62 -2.92 8.41
CA ALA A 6 4.76 -3.64 9.33
C ALA A 6 3.35 -3.85 8.75
N LEU A 7 2.78 -2.85 8.06
CA LEU A 7 1.50 -2.98 7.35
C LEU A 7 1.58 -4.11 6.31
N THR A 8 2.61 -4.17 5.47
CA THR A 8 2.77 -5.28 4.50
C THR A 8 2.96 -6.63 5.20
N THR A 9 3.70 -6.66 6.30
CA THR A 9 3.92 -7.89 7.11
C THR A 9 2.64 -8.36 7.79
N ALA A 10 1.68 -7.46 8.07
CA ALA A 10 0.39 -7.78 8.65
C ALA A 10 -0.61 -8.34 7.63
N LEU A 11 -0.35 -8.18 6.34
CA LEU A 11 -1.26 -8.58 5.28
C LEU A 11 -0.90 -9.96 4.71
N ASP A 12 -1.81 -10.91 4.83
CA ASP A 12 -1.76 -12.20 4.15
C ASP A 12 -2.18 -12.04 2.68
N ARG A 13 -1.22 -11.62 1.87
CA ARG A 13 -1.41 -11.37 0.43
C ARG A 13 -1.69 -12.64 -0.36
N GLU A 14 -1.17 -13.79 0.06
CA GLU A 14 -1.49 -15.08 -0.59
C GLU A 14 -2.94 -15.46 -0.33
N SER A 15 -3.42 -15.26 0.90
CA SER A 15 -4.84 -15.44 1.24
C SER A 15 -5.72 -14.46 0.47
N ILE A 16 -5.31 -13.20 0.27
CA ILE A 16 -6.06 -12.24 -0.55
C ILE A 16 -6.21 -12.74 -1.99
N VAL A 17 -5.13 -13.21 -2.63
CA VAL A 17 -5.21 -13.78 -3.99
C VAL A 17 -6.11 -15.01 -4.01
N SER A 18 -5.99 -15.89 -3.02
CA SER A 18 -6.79 -17.11 -2.96
C SER A 18 -8.28 -16.84 -2.74
N GLN A 19 -8.65 -15.86 -1.91
CA GLN A 19 -10.04 -15.59 -1.52
C GLN A 19 -10.76 -14.62 -2.44
N VAL A 20 -10.06 -13.62 -2.97
CA VAL A 20 -10.69 -12.55 -3.77
C VAL A 20 -10.55 -12.78 -5.27
N LEU A 21 -9.52 -13.53 -5.69
CA LEU A 21 -9.25 -13.84 -7.10
C LEU A 21 -9.41 -15.32 -7.43
N ASP A 22 -9.92 -16.14 -6.50
CA ASP A 22 -10.01 -17.60 -6.64
C ASP A 22 -8.67 -18.27 -7.03
N GLY A 23 -7.55 -17.67 -6.60
CA GLY A 23 -6.20 -18.13 -6.95
C GLY A 23 -5.69 -17.68 -8.33
N ASP A 24 -6.49 -16.96 -9.11
CA ASP A 24 -6.12 -16.43 -10.42
C ASP A 24 -5.34 -15.11 -10.29
N GLY A 25 -4.03 -15.25 -10.08
CA GLY A 25 -3.11 -14.15 -9.94
C GLY A 25 -1.84 -14.57 -9.20
N LYS A 26 -0.89 -13.64 -9.06
CA LYS A 26 0.33 -13.84 -8.28
C LYS A 26 0.57 -12.63 -7.39
N VAL A 27 1.06 -12.88 -6.18
CA VAL A 27 1.50 -11.81 -5.28
C VAL A 27 2.67 -11.06 -5.90
N ALA A 28 2.55 -9.74 -6.01
CA ALA A 28 3.62 -8.88 -6.49
C ALA A 28 4.58 -8.49 -5.36
N TYR A 29 5.89 -8.53 -5.65
CA TYR A 29 6.96 -8.08 -4.74
C TYR A 29 7.89 -7.03 -5.37
N ILE A 30 7.85 -6.88 -6.69
CA ILE A 30 8.69 -5.99 -7.49
C ILE A 30 7.75 -5.01 -8.21
N PRO A 31 8.08 -3.70 -8.29
CA PRO A 31 7.22 -2.70 -8.92
C PRO A 31 7.30 -2.73 -10.46
N GLU A 32 7.29 -3.93 -11.05
CA GLU A 32 7.40 -4.16 -12.49
C GLU A 32 6.60 -5.43 -12.87
N SER A 33 6.04 -5.45 -14.06
CA SER A 33 5.33 -6.60 -14.63
C SER A 33 6.32 -7.72 -15.02
N PRO A 34 6.03 -9.00 -14.72
CA PRO A 34 6.81 -10.13 -15.24
C PRO A 34 6.87 -10.22 -16.78
N LEU A 35 6.03 -9.47 -17.49
CA LEU A 35 6.05 -9.36 -18.96
C LEU A 35 7.15 -8.41 -19.46
N SER A 36 7.67 -7.54 -18.61
CA SER A 36 8.73 -6.58 -18.97
C SER A 36 10.05 -7.32 -19.18
N TRP A 37 10.80 -6.91 -20.21
CA TRP A 37 12.15 -7.39 -20.43
C TRP A 37 13.12 -6.98 -19.32
N ASN A 38 12.76 -5.96 -18.53
CA ASN A 38 13.53 -5.47 -17.39
C ASN A 38 13.10 -6.11 -16.05
N TYR A 39 12.14 -7.05 -16.06
CA TYR A 39 11.77 -7.77 -14.85
C TYR A 39 12.97 -8.61 -14.35
N PRO A 40 13.46 -8.36 -13.13
CA PRO A 40 14.66 -9.03 -12.64
C PRO A 40 14.34 -10.50 -12.29
N LYS A 41 14.99 -11.43 -12.99
CA LYS A 41 14.75 -12.87 -12.83
C LYS A 41 15.42 -13.47 -11.59
N ASP A 42 16.61 -12.99 -11.26
CA ASP A 42 17.49 -13.56 -10.23
C ASP A 42 17.80 -12.53 -9.13
N ILE A 43 16.77 -11.87 -8.60
CA ILE A 43 16.91 -10.92 -7.49
C ILE A 43 16.16 -11.42 -6.26
N ASP A 44 16.82 -11.36 -5.10
CA ASP A 44 16.14 -11.52 -3.81
C ASP A 44 15.81 -10.14 -3.24
N VAL A 45 14.52 -9.85 -3.15
CA VAL A 45 13.99 -8.59 -2.58
C VAL A 45 13.30 -8.87 -1.26
N PRO A 46 13.32 -7.92 -0.30
CA PRO A 46 12.58 -8.07 0.94
C PRO A 46 11.08 -8.27 0.67
N LYS A 47 10.58 -9.49 0.92
CA LYS A 47 9.20 -9.85 0.60
C LYS A 47 8.19 -9.36 1.62
N PHE A 48 8.61 -9.12 2.88
CA PHE A 48 7.70 -8.84 4.01
C PHE A 48 6.57 -9.87 4.09
N ALA A 49 6.94 -11.15 4.19
CA ALA A 49 5.98 -12.25 4.28
C ALA A 49 5.05 -12.08 5.50
N TYR A 50 3.82 -12.58 5.36
CA TYR A 50 2.79 -12.46 6.39
C TYR A 50 3.26 -13.04 7.72
N ASN A 51 3.21 -12.20 8.76
CA ASN A 51 3.49 -12.60 10.14
C ASN A 51 2.87 -11.57 11.10
N GLU A 52 1.68 -11.89 11.60
CA GLU A 52 0.93 -11.00 12.50
C GLU A 52 1.73 -10.58 13.74
N LYS A 53 2.42 -11.52 14.39
CA LYS A 53 3.22 -11.26 15.61
C LYS A 53 4.38 -10.30 15.32
N LYS A 54 5.08 -10.51 14.20
CA LYS A 54 6.17 -9.64 13.74
C LYS A 54 5.67 -8.25 13.39
N ALA A 55 4.51 -8.12 12.74
CA ALA A 55 3.90 -6.83 12.46
C ALA A 55 3.58 -6.05 13.75
N LYS A 56 2.98 -6.71 14.75
CA LYS A 56 2.75 -6.14 16.10
C LYS A 56 4.05 -5.65 16.74
N GLN A 57 5.11 -6.47 16.71
CA GLN A 57 6.43 -6.10 17.22
C GLN A 57 7.01 -4.87 16.48
N MET A 58 6.97 -4.85 15.15
CA MET A 58 7.51 -3.75 14.35
C MET A 58 6.78 -2.42 14.62
N LEU A 59 5.47 -2.47 14.89
CA LEU A 59 4.66 -1.32 15.29
C LEU A 59 5.02 -0.84 16.69
N ALA A 60 5.17 -1.75 17.66
CA ALA A 60 5.62 -1.43 19.01
C ALA A 60 7.00 -0.76 19.00
N GLU A 61 7.95 -1.31 18.24
CA GLU A 61 9.29 -0.71 18.04
C GLU A 61 9.25 0.64 17.30
N ALA A 62 8.16 0.93 16.60
CA ALA A 62 7.90 2.24 15.99
C ALA A 62 7.14 3.21 16.92
N GLY A 63 6.87 2.80 18.16
CA GLY A 63 6.22 3.60 19.19
C GLY A 63 4.69 3.51 19.22
N TRP A 64 4.09 2.54 18.53
CA TRP A 64 2.64 2.33 18.54
C TRP A 64 2.25 1.29 19.58
N LYS A 65 1.31 1.64 20.47
CA LYS A 65 0.79 0.75 21.51
C LYS A 65 -0.62 1.21 21.88
N ASP A 66 -1.52 0.28 22.15
CA ASP A 66 -2.79 0.64 22.79
C ASP A 66 -2.52 1.15 24.22
N THR A 67 -2.86 2.41 24.46
CA THR A 67 -2.64 3.09 25.76
C THR A 67 -3.93 3.32 26.53
N ASN A 68 -5.09 3.04 25.93
CA ASN A 68 -6.40 3.37 26.48
C ASN A 68 -7.33 2.14 26.62
N GLY A 69 -6.92 0.98 26.13
CA GLY A 69 -7.62 -0.30 26.23
C GLY A 69 -8.77 -0.48 25.22
N ASP A 70 -8.85 0.36 24.18
CA ASP A 70 -9.92 0.26 23.16
C ASP A 70 -9.60 -0.73 22.02
N GLY A 71 -8.42 -1.35 22.05
CA GLY A 71 -7.96 -2.31 21.06
C GLY A 71 -7.33 -1.70 19.81
N ILE A 72 -7.24 -0.37 19.72
CA ILE A 72 -6.59 0.38 18.63
C ILE A 72 -5.27 0.97 19.14
N LEU A 73 -4.25 0.94 18.30
CA LEU A 73 -2.93 1.45 18.65
C LEU A 73 -2.94 2.98 18.76
N ASP A 74 -2.29 3.50 19.80
CA ASP A 74 -2.04 4.93 19.97
C ASP A 74 -0.56 5.27 19.79
N LYS A 75 -0.31 6.51 19.37
CA LYS A 75 1.00 7.14 19.43
C LYS A 75 0.83 8.66 19.49
N ASP A 76 1.51 9.31 20.44
CA ASP A 76 1.50 10.77 20.58
C ASP A 76 0.09 11.38 20.64
N GLY A 77 -0.83 10.71 21.35
CA GLY A 77 -2.24 11.13 21.48
C GLY A 77 -3.10 10.90 20.23
N LYS A 78 -2.59 10.18 19.22
CA LYS A 78 -3.34 9.83 18.00
C LYS A 78 -3.56 8.33 17.90
N LYS A 79 -4.79 7.94 17.56
CA LYS A 79 -5.13 6.57 17.19
C LYS A 79 -4.58 6.24 15.81
N PHE A 80 -4.24 4.98 15.58
CA PHE A 80 -3.93 4.47 14.25
C PHE A 80 -5.24 4.18 13.51
N SER A 81 -5.82 5.24 12.97
CA SER A 81 -7.06 5.21 12.17
C SER A 81 -6.86 5.93 10.85
N PHE A 82 -7.31 5.35 9.74
CA PHE A 82 -7.27 5.98 8.42
C PHE A 82 -8.34 5.45 7.48
N THR A 83 -8.57 6.17 6.38
CA THR A 83 -9.51 5.79 5.33
C THR A 83 -8.78 5.11 4.16
N LEU A 84 -9.26 3.93 3.75
CA LEU A 84 -8.78 3.19 2.58
C LEU A 84 -9.78 3.36 1.44
N LYS A 85 -9.42 4.16 0.43
CA LYS A 85 -10.26 4.43 -0.74
C LYS A 85 -10.08 3.39 -1.85
N THR A 86 -11.12 3.12 -2.62
CA THR A 86 -11.01 2.45 -3.92
C THR A 86 -12.13 2.88 -4.88
N ASN A 87 -12.05 2.45 -6.14
CA ASN A 87 -12.98 2.88 -7.18
C ASN A 87 -14.23 2.00 -7.25
N GLN A 88 -15.38 2.65 -7.34
CA GLN A 88 -16.68 2.04 -7.52
C GLN A 88 -16.72 1.14 -8.76
N GLY A 89 -17.36 -0.02 -8.61
CA GLY A 89 -17.60 -0.95 -9.72
C GLY A 89 -16.50 -1.99 -9.90
N ASN A 90 -15.39 -1.88 -9.17
CA ASN A 90 -14.35 -2.91 -9.14
C ASN A 90 -14.49 -3.77 -7.88
N LYS A 91 -15.31 -4.82 -7.97
CA LYS A 91 -15.63 -5.72 -6.84
C LYS A 91 -14.40 -6.33 -6.20
N VAL A 92 -13.41 -6.74 -7.00
CA VAL A 92 -12.13 -7.24 -6.51
C VAL A 92 -11.43 -6.24 -5.59
N ARG A 93 -11.36 -4.96 -5.95
CA ARG A 93 -10.74 -3.95 -5.09
C ARG A 93 -11.57 -3.61 -3.87
N GLU A 94 -12.89 -3.61 -4.01
CA GLU A 94 -13.83 -3.43 -2.88
C GLU A 94 -13.61 -4.54 -1.84
N ASP A 95 -13.53 -5.80 -2.26
CA ASP A 95 -13.29 -6.95 -1.40
C ASP A 95 -11.88 -6.94 -0.78
N ILE A 96 -10.85 -6.56 -1.55
CA ILE A 96 -9.50 -6.35 -1.01
C ILE A 96 -9.53 -5.32 0.12
N ALA A 97 -10.26 -4.21 -0.04
CA ALA A 97 -10.33 -3.17 0.99
C ALA A 97 -10.96 -3.69 2.30
N VAL A 98 -11.99 -4.53 2.19
CA VAL A 98 -12.63 -5.20 3.35
C VAL A 98 -11.66 -6.18 4.01
N VAL A 99 -11.00 -7.04 3.24
CA VAL A 99 -10.01 -8.00 3.78
C VAL A 99 -8.85 -7.26 4.47
N VAL A 100 -8.36 -6.16 3.89
CA VAL A 100 -7.33 -5.32 4.51
C VAL A 100 -7.83 -4.73 5.83
N GLN A 101 -9.05 -4.22 5.89
CA GLN A 101 -9.67 -3.73 7.13
C GLN A 101 -9.71 -4.82 8.21
N GLU A 102 -10.17 -6.02 7.87
CA GLU A 102 -10.26 -7.14 8.82
C GLU A 102 -8.89 -7.60 9.32
N GLN A 103 -7.90 -7.72 8.43
CA GLN A 103 -6.56 -8.16 8.80
C GLN A 103 -5.83 -7.12 9.65
N LEU A 104 -5.94 -5.83 9.31
CA LEU A 104 -5.32 -4.75 10.07
C LEU A 104 -6.00 -4.54 11.44
N LYS A 105 -7.29 -4.84 11.56
CA LYS A 105 -7.99 -4.84 12.86
C LYS A 105 -7.36 -5.83 13.86
N LYS A 106 -6.87 -6.99 13.42
CA LYS A 106 -6.21 -8.01 14.28
C LYS A 106 -4.94 -7.51 14.96
N ILE A 107 -4.33 -6.45 14.42
CA ILE A 107 -3.13 -5.82 14.96
C ILE A 107 -3.39 -4.44 15.57
N GLY A 108 -4.66 -4.07 15.77
CA GLY A 108 -5.08 -2.83 16.42
C GLY A 108 -5.00 -1.61 15.51
N ILE A 109 -5.22 -1.76 14.21
CA ILE A 109 -5.31 -0.64 13.27
C ILE A 109 -6.76 -0.52 12.80
N GLU A 110 -7.33 0.67 12.97
CA GLU A 110 -8.66 0.98 12.45
C GLU A 110 -8.56 1.45 10.99
N VAL A 111 -9.30 0.80 10.10
CA VAL A 111 -9.39 1.19 8.69
C VAL A 111 -10.85 1.44 8.35
N LYS A 112 -11.15 2.57 7.72
CA LYS A 112 -12.48 2.88 7.18
C LYS A 112 -12.45 2.71 5.67
N THR A 113 -13.20 1.78 5.12
CA THR A 113 -13.27 1.58 3.67
C THR A 113 -14.18 2.64 3.04
N GLN A 114 -13.75 3.26 1.95
CA GLN A 114 -14.56 4.22 1.20
C GLN A 114 -14.52 3.91 -0.30
N ILE A 115 -15.70 3.71 -0.88
CA ILE A 115 -15.86 3.50 -2.33
C ILE A 115 -16.19 4.85 -2.97
N VAL A 116 -15.45 5.22 -4.00
CA VAL A 116 -15.58 6.52 -4.70
C VAL A 116 -15.74 6.27 -6.20
N GLU A 117 -16.59 7.04 -6.87
CA GLU A 117 -16.70 7.00 -8.33
C GLU A 117 -15.32 7.25 -8.98
N TRP A 118 -15.04 6.59 -10.11
CA TRP A 118 -13.70 6.56 -10.72
C TRP A 118 -13.15 7.94 -11.07
N SER A 119 -13.92 8.79 -11.75
CA SER A 119 -13.45 10.12 -12.16
C SER A 119 -13.14 11.00 -10.95
N ALA A 120 -13.98 10.94 -9.92
CA ALA A 120 -13.74 11.63 -8.65
C ALA A 120 -12.50 11.09 -7.92
N LEU A 121 -12.25 9.77 -7.93
CA LEU A 121 -11.05 9.20 -7.30
C LEU A 121 -9.77 9.58 -8.05
N VAL A 122 -9.81 9.64 -9.39
CA VAL A 122 -8.71 10.12 -10.22
C VAL A 122 -8.40 11.58 -9.90
N GLU A 123 -9.43 12.43 -9.79
CA GLU A 123 -9.26 13.82 -9.39
C GLU A 123 -8.65 13.93 -7.98
N GLN A 124 -9.15 13.17 -7.01
CA GLN A 124 -8.67 13.18 -5.62
C GLN A 124 -7.20 12.75 -5.52
N MET A 125 -6.76 11.72 -6.25
CA MET A 125 -5.38 11.23 -6.14
C MET A 125 -4.34 12.12 -6.83
N ASN A 126 -4.76 12.90 -7.84
CA ASN A 126 -3.85 13.71 -8.63
C ASN A 126 -3.47 15.03 -7.94
N PRO A 127 -2.31 15.63 -8.29
CA PRO A 127 -2.02 17.01 -7.95
C PRO A 127 -3.12 17.95 -8.47
N PRO A 128 -3.51 19.00 -7.72
CA PRO A 128 -2.94 19.46 -6.47
C PRO A 128 -3.61 18.87 -5.21
N ASN A 129 -4.38 17.78 -5.31
CA ASN A 129 -5.27 17.32 -4.26
C ASN A 129 -4.61 16.34 -3.28
N TRP A 130 -4.12 15.20 -3.77
CA TRP A 130 -3.63 14.08 -2.94
C TRP A 130 -4.59 13.73 -1.77
N ASP A 131 -5.89 13.78 -2.04
CA ASP A 131 -6.95 13.62 -1.04
C ASP A 131 -7.20 12.13 -0.74
N PHE A 132 -6.27 11.49 -0.05
CA PHE A 132 -6.42 10.13 0.47
C PHE A 132 -5.40 9.84 1.56
N ASP A 133 -5.77 9.02 2.55
CA ASP A 133 -4.79 8.44 3.47
C ASP A 133 -4.08 7.23 2.84
N ALA A 134 -4.88 6.33 2.24
CA ALA A 134 -4.44 5.17 1.49
C ALA A 134 -5.46 4.79 0.41
N MET A 135 -5.02 4.07 -0.62
CA MET A 135 -5.89 3.57 -1.69
C MET A 135 -5.51 2.16 -2.15
N VAL A 136 -6.51 1.36 -2.51
CA VAL A 136 -6.34 0.14 -3.32
C VAL A 136 -6.46 0.56 -4.79
N MET A 137 -5.36 0.47 -5.52
CA MET A 137 -5.25 1.01 -6.89
C MET A 137 -4.44 0.07 -7.80
N GLY A 138 -4.32 0.42 -9.07
CA GLY A 138 -3.47 -0.30 -10.02
C GLY A 138 -2.89 0.63 -11.09
N TRP A 139 -1.82 0.18 -11.71
CA TRP A 139 -1.16 0.86 -12.82
C TRP A 139 -1.31 0.04 -14.10
N SER A 140 -1.65 0.71 -15.19
CA SER A 140 -1.27 0.24 -16.52
C SER A 140 0.15 0.75 -16.79
N LEU A 141 1.15 -0.12 -16.63
CA LEU A 141 2.56 0.27 -16.72
C LEU A 141 2.95 0.65 -18.15
N SER A 142 3.99 1.48 -18.26
CA SER A 142 4.65 1.79 -19.54
C SER A 142 5.22 0.53 -20.16
N THR A 143 5.22 0.45 -21.50
CA THR A 143 5.92 -0.62 -22.23
C THR A 143 7.44 -0.43 -22.22
N PHE A 144 7.91 0.79 -21.96
CA PHE A 144 9.31 1.08 -21.68
C PHE A 144 9.50 1.15 -20.15
N PRO A 145 10.31 0.25 -19.57
CA PRO A 145 10.40 0.06 -18.13
C PRO A 145 11.27 1.12 -17.48
N ASP A 146 10.63 2.19 -17.01
CA ASP A 146 11.26 3.25 -16.23
C ASP A 146 10.36 3.62 -15.03
N GLN A 147 10.95 3.56 -13.84
CA GLN A 147 10.27 3.82 -12.57
C GLN A 147 10.25 5.32 -12.21
N TYR A 148 10.98 6.16 -12.95
CA TYR A 148 11.16 7.58 -12.66
C TYR A 148 9.82 8.31 -12.51
N ASP A 149 8.89 8.12 -13.44
CA ASP A 149 7.62 8.84 -13.47
C ASP A 149 6.74 8.61 -12.23
N ILE A 150 6.81 7.40 -11.66
CA ILE A 150 6.00 6.99 -10.51
C ILE A 150 6.73 7.26 -9.18
N PHE A 151 8.05 7.06 -9.12
CA PHE A 151 8.78 7.04 -7.84
C PHE A 151 9.82 8.14 -7.66
N HIS A 152 10.31 8.81 -8.71
CA HIS A 152 11.28 9.87 -8.51
C HIS A 152 10.62 11.06 -7.77
N SER A 153 11.30 11.63 -6.77
CA SER A 153 10.69 12.62 -5.88
C SER A 153 10.34 13.95 -6.58
N SER A 154 10.92 14.24 -7.75
CA SER A 154 10.52 15.38 -8.58
C SER A 154 9.08 15.27 -9.10
N GLN A 155 8.56 14.04 -9.22
CA GLN A 155 7.25 13.77 -9.81
C GLN A 155 6.11 13.96 -8.81
N ILE A 156 6.39 14.36 -7.56
CA ILE A 156 5.34 14.59 -6.56
C ILE A 156 4.45 15.76 -6.98
N LYS A 157 5.04 16.92 -7.29
CA LYS A 157 4.29 18.18 -7.41
C LYS A 157 3.36 18.24 -8.63
N LYS A 158 3.72 17.57 -9.72
CA LYS A 158 3.03 17.66 -11.02
C LYS A 158 2.99 16.34 -11.80
N GLY A 159 3.47 15.25 -11.23
CA GLY A 159 3.58 13.95 -11.89
C GLY A 159 2.79 12.87 -11.15
N LEU A 160 3.23 11.63 -11.30
CA LEU A 160 2.48 10.44 -10.88
C LEU A 160 2.89 9.90 -9.50
N ASN A 161 3.81 10.58 -8.80
CA ASN A 161 4.22 10.20 -7.44
C ASN A 161 3.20 10.70 -6.42
N TYR A 162 2.01 10.09 -6.44
CA TYR A 162 0.86 10.47 -5.61
C TYR A 162 1.08 10.23 -4.12
N VAL A 163 1.97 9.31 -3.76
CA VAL A 163 2.18 8.86 -2.37
C VAL A 163 3.31 9.61 -1.66
N TRP A 164 3.82 10.69 -2.28
CA TRP A 164 4.87 11.53 -1.72
C TRP A 164 6.14 10.74 -1.35
N TYR A 165 6.47 9.73 -2.16
CA TYR A 165 7.67 8.92 -1.94
C TYR A 165 8.92 9.73 -2.28
N LYS A 166 9.91 9.69 -1.39
CA LYS A 166 11.22 10.31 -1.59
C LYS A 166 12.31 9.46 -0.96
N ASN A 167 13.31 9.12 -1.77
CA ASN A 167 14.56 8.52 -1.32
C ASN A 167 15.67 9.06 -2.23
N ALA A 168 16.58 9.88 -1.68
CA ALA A 168 17.61 10.55 -2.46
C ALA A 168 18.58 9.58 -3.16
N GLU A 169 18.84 8.41 -2.57
CA GLU A 169 19.66 7.38 -3.21
C GLU A 169 18.94 6.75 -4.40
N ALA A 170 17.65 6.45 -4.25
CA ALA A 170 16.84 5.94 -5.34
C ALA A 170 16.64 6.99 -6.45
N ASP A 171 16.44 8.26 -6.09
CA ASP A 171 16.34 9.37 -7.02
C ASP A 171 17.59 9.45 -7.92
N LYS A 172 18.78 9.33 -7.32
CA LYS A 172 20.05 9.34 -8.05
C LYS A 172 20.21 8.13 -8.98
N LEU A 173 19.66 6.97 -8.63
CA LEU A 173 19.74 5.76 -9.45
C LEU A 173 18.76 5.77 -10.63
N MET A 174 17.62 6.47 -10.50
CA MET A 174 16.61 6.61 -11.56
C MET A 174 16.91 7.75 -12.55
N LYS A 175 17.88 8.62 -12.24
CA LYS A 175 18.24 9.79 -13.04
C LYS A 175 19.42 9.51 -13.96
#